data_AF-A0A0Q6YUW6-F1
#
_entry.id   AF-A0A0Q6YUW6-F1
#
_cell.length_a   1.000
_cell.length_b   1.000
_cell.length_c   1.000
_cell.angle_alpha   90.00
_cell.angle_beta   90.00
_cell.angle_gamma   90.00
#
_symmetry.space_group_name_H-M   'P 1'
#
loop_
_entity.id
_entity.type
_entity.pdbx_description
1 polymer ?
#
loop_
_entity_poly.entity_id
_entity_poly.type
_entity_poly.pdbx_seq_one_letter_code
_entity_poly.pdbx_strand_id
1 'polypeptide(L)'
;MIERVSVRGLLISAALTASLVLSGCNGDSLSPSAKASKPIPEKLLKEIEAKNMDKGSPMLVRLFKQEAELEVWKQDRSGRFALLKTYPICRWSGDLGPKIREGDRQAPEGFYSITPGQMNPASSYYLSFNMGYPNAYDKAWGRTGSQLMVHGDCSSRGCYAMTDEQISEIYSLGRESFFGGQTAFQVQAYPFRMTAQNMAKYRSNPNMPFWRMLKEGNDHFEVSKLEPKIDVCEKRYVFDAEQPANASRPLTFNAAGKCPVYEVNPEIAQAVAEKEQRDNAKVAELISHGVSAPKSRAGIDGGMHPVFANKLPDAQSIAIADVNDYAVSANGAAPGTIPSHVNPPRLPEGQVSAFTFASTPAAGSADTPPPPPAAKTETADTGSSASGGFFSRLAQKVGLRKDAEPKTEPAKPTTTARVIGHKRKAEPKSSSAAKSTSVARAAEPKAPAARVISLEKQQAEARSTFPDPVISRPTPPQTISGARSTVQANSFDQRWSSFR
;
A
#
# COMPACT_ATOMS: atom_id res chain seq x y z
N MET A 1 73.37 -10.47 52.35
CA MET A 1 72.39 -9.54 51.73
C MET A 1 72.37 -9.85 50.25
N ILE A 2 71.59 -10.87 49.86
CA ILE A 2 71.54 -11.39 48.51
C ILE A 2 70.07 -11.72 48.24
N GLU A 3 69.55 -11.04 47.22
CA GLU A 3 68.45 -11.41 46.33
C GLU A 3 67.04 -11.67 46.88
N ARG A 4 66.08 -11.46 45.98
CA ARG A 4 64.66 -11.89 46.00
C ARG A 4 63.62 -10.91 46.54
N VAL A 5 63.56 -9.68 46.02
CA VAL A 5 62.25 -8.99 45.91
C VAL A 5 62.22 -8.10 44.66
N SER A 6 62.21 -8.68 43.45
CA SER A 6 61.90 -7.93 42.21
C SER A 6 61.19 -8.75 41.13
N VAL A 7 60.48 -9.83 41.51
CA VAL A 7 59.72 -10.67 40.56
C VAL A 7 58.25 -10.79 40.96
N ARG A 8 57.68 -9.77 41.62
CA ARG A 8 56.23 -9.70 41.90
C ARG A 8 55.55 -8.44 41.34
N GLY A 9 56.31 -7.49 40.79
CA GLY A 9 55.75 -6.30 40.14
C GLY A 9 55.41 -6.48 38.65
N LEU A 10 55.96 -7.50 37.98
CA LEU A 10 55.87 -7.60 36.51
C LEU A 10 54.86 -8.64 36.00
N LEU A 11 54.21 -9.41 36.88
CA LEU A 11 53.17 -10.39 36.50
C LEU A 11 51.74 -9.91 36.74
N ILE A 12 51.54 -8.72 37.32
CA ILE A 12 50.21 -8.11 37.48
C ILE A 12 49.89 -7.17 36.30
N SER A 13 50.90 -6.62 35.62
CA SER A 13 50.70 -5.74 34.46
C SER A 13 50.42 -6.49 33.14
N ALA A 14 50.62 -7.80 33.09
CA ALA A 14 50.31 -8.63 31.91
C ALA A 14 48.91 -9.28 31.97
N ALA A 15 48.25 -9.27 33.13
CA ALA A 15 46.90 -9.82 33.29
C ALA A 15 45.78 -8.78 33.12
N LEU A 16 46.11 -7.48 33.13
CA LEU A 16 45.15 -6.37 32.96
C LEU A 16 45.08 -5.82 31.52
N THR A 17 45.95 -6.28 30.62
CA THR A 17 45.96 -5.89 29.20
C THR A 17 45.39 -6.95 28.26
N ALA A 18 44.89 -8.08 28.79
CA ALA A 18 44.27 -9.16 28.01
C ALA A 18 42.72 -9.18 28.07
N SER A 19 42.08 -8.20 28.73
CA SER A 19 40.62 -8.17 28.91
C SER A 19 39.87 -7.21 27.97
N LEU A 20 40.55 -6.56 27.01
CA LEU A 20 39.97 -5.51 26.17
C LEU A 20 39.85 -5.85 24.67
N VAL A 21 39.93 -7.13 24.28
CA VAL A 21 39.73 -7.55 22.89
C VAL A 21 38.68 -8.64 22.79
N LEU A 22 37.44 -8.29 23.15
CA LEU A 22 36.23 -9.02 22.72
C LEU A 22 35.09 -8.04 22.37
N SER A 23 35.43 -6.93 21.72
CA SER A 23 34.46 -6.22 20.85
C SER A 23 34.76 -6.61 19.41
N GLY A 24 34.55 -7.90 19.11
CA GLY A 24 34.52 -8.40 17.75
C GLY A 24 33.25 -7.91 17.07
N CYS A 25 33.43 -7.08 16.04
CA CYS A 25 32.39 -6.65 15.11
C CYS A 25 31.72 -7.86 14.45
N ASN A 26 30.53 -8.23 14.90
CA ASN A 26 29.56 -8.88 14.02
C ASN A 26 28.81 -7.77 13.27
N GLY A 27 29.27 -7.49 12.06
CA GLY A 27 28.42 -6.82 11.07
C GLY A 27 27.15 -7.65 10.83
N ASP A 28 26.04 -6.95 10.59
CA ASP A 28 24.75 -7.47 10.11
C ASP A 28 23.75 -8.13 11.06
N SER A 29 23.72 -7.72 12.33
CA SER A 29 22.42 -7.73 13.04
C SER A 29 22.34 -6.63 14.10
N LEU A 30 21.95 -5.41 13.70
CA LEU A 30 21.42 -4.46 14.67
C LEU A 30 20.25 -5.12 15.40
N SER A 31 20.28 -5.12 16.74
CA SER A 31 19.17 -5.65 17.54
C SER A 31 17.87 -4.98 17.09
N PRO A 32 16.71 -5.68 17.11
CA PRO A 32 15.41 -5.08 16.80
C PRO A 32 15.17 -3.74 17.50
N SER A 33 15.65 -3.63 18.75
CA SER A 33 15.59 -2.41 19.55
C SER A 33 16.46 -1.29 18.96
N ALA A 34 17.70 -1.57 18.54
CA ALA A 34 18.61 -0.57 17.98
C ALA A 34 18.13 0.02 16.64
N LYS A 35 17.52 -0.80 15.77
CA LYS A 35 16.92 -0.31 14.51
C LYS A 35 15.73 0.62 14.80
N ALA A 36 14.87 0.18 15.71
CA ALA A 36 13.60 0.82 15.97
C ALA A 36 13.72 2.04 16.90
N SER A 37 14.87 2.23 17.55
CA SER A 37 15.21 3.41 18.38
C SER A 37 15.98 4.49 17.60
N LYS A 38 16.25 4.31 16.31
CA LYS A 38 16.93 5.35 15.50
C LYS A 38 16.16 6.68 15.59
N PRO A 39 16.83 7.82 15.83
CA PRO A 39 16.17 9.12 15.87
C PRO A 39 15.70 9.53 14.47
N ILE A 40 14.77 10.47 14.41
CA ILE A 40 14.44 11.16 13.15
C ILE A 40 15.73 11.85 12.65
N PRO A 41 16.12 11.69 11.37
CA PRO A 41 17.30 12.35 10.83
C PRO A 41 17.25 13.87 10.99
N GLU A 42 18.38 14.50 11.30
CA GLU A 42 18.45 15.95 11.56
C GLU A 42 17.88 16.80 10.41
N LYS A 43 18.12 16.38 9.17
CA LYS A 43 17.57 17.06 7.99
C LYS A 43 16.03 17.06 8.01
N LEU A 44 15.42 15.95 8.39
CA LEU A 44 13.97 15.81 8.48
C LEU A 44 13.41 16.58 9.69
N LEU A 45 14.14 16.63 10.82
CA LEU A 45 13.78 17.48 11.95
C LEU A 45 13.77 18.98 11.57
N LYS A 46 14.75 19.43 10.79
CA LYS A 46 14.78 20.81 10.27
C LYS A 46 13.59 21.10 9.36
N GLU A 47 13.19 20.11 8.54
CA GLU A 47 12.02 20.23 7.66
C GLU A 47 10.70 20.28 8.46
N ILE A 48 10.58 19.48 9.52
CA ILE A 48 9.45 19.53 10.47
C ILE A 48 9.32 20.94 11.07
N GLU A 49 10.41 21.50 11.61
CA GLU A 49 10.38 22.85 12.19
C GLU A 49 10.08 23.91 11.13
N ALA A 50 10.72 23.85 9.96
CA ALA A 50 10.50 24.80 8.87
C ALA A 50 9.05 24.81 8.35
N LYS A 51 8.33 23.69 8.50
CA LYS A 51 6.92 23.54 8.15
C LYS A 51 5.98 23.84 9.33
N ASN A 52 6.48 24.44 10.41
CA ASN A 52 5.70 24.79 11.60
C ASN A 52 5.00 23.58 12.24
N MET A 53 5.67 22.44 12.28
CA MET A 53 5.21 21.19 12.88
C MET A 53 6.06 20.87 14.11
N ASP A 54 5.53 20.04 15.01
CA ASP A 54 6.31 19.53 16.15
C ASP A 54 6.75 18.07 15.92
N LYS A 55 7.88 17.68 16.51
CA LYS A 55 8.43 16.31 16.41
C LYS A 55 7.35 15.26 16.73
N GLY A 56 6.66 15.44 17.84
CA GLY A 56 5.62 14.53 18.33
C GLY A 56 4.21 14.83 17.80
N SER A 57 4.01 15.77 16.88
CA SER A 57 2.65 16.08 16.41
C SER A 57 2.00 14.88 15.70
N PRO A 58 0.66 14.75 15.72
CA PRO A 58 -0.04 13.68 15.03
C PRO A 58 0.38 13.56 13.56
N MET A 59 0.48 12.32 13.08
CA MET A 59 0.75 12.01 11.68
C MET A 59 -0.39 11.25 11.02
N LEU A 60 -0.42 11.30 9.69
CA LEU A 60 -1.32 10.57 8.82
C LEU A 60 -0.55 10.14 7.57
N VAL A 61 -0.85 8.96 7.04
CA VAL A 61 -0.18 8.40 5.85
C VAL A 61 -1.16 8.27 4.71
N ARG A 62 -0.76 8.68 3.51
CA ARG A 62 -1.53 8.48 2.27
C ARG A 62 -0.69 7.70 1.27
N LEU A 63 -1.25 6.64 0.72
CA LEU A 63 -0.59 5.70 -0.19
C LEU A 63 -1.31 5.73 -1.53
N PHE A 64 -0.58 5.90 -2.61
CA PHE A 64 -1.12 5.95 -3.96
C PHE A 64 -0.45 4.88 -4.82
N LYS A 65 -1.18 3.80 -5.12
CA LYS A 65 -0.63 2.61 -5.82
C LYS A 65 -0.13 2.95 -7.22
N GLN A 66 -0.95 3.67 -8.01
CA GLN A 66 -0.61 4.01 -9.38
C GLN A 66 0.60 4.94 -9.47
N GLU A 67 0.76 5.88 -8.56
CA GLU A 67 1.93 6.76 -8.50
C GLU A 67 3.13 6.04 -7.87
N ALA A 68 2.89 4.93 -7.15
CA ALA A 68 3.85 4.28 -6.27
C ALA A 68 4.48 5.29 -5.30
N GLU A 69 3.64 6.06 -4.60
CA GLU A 69 4.07 7.08 -3.65
C GLU A 69 3.35 6.93 -2.29
N LEU A 70 4.09 7.14 -1.21
CA LEU A 70 3.62 7.21 0.16
C LEU A 70 3.89 8.61 0.69
N GLU A 71 2.86 9.33 1.08
CA GLU A 71 2.96 10.64 1.71
C GLU A 71 2.83 10.49 3.22
N VAL A 72 3.70 11.18 3.96
CA VAL A 72 3.51 11.44 5.39
C VAL A 72 3.07 12.88 5.57
N TRP A 73 1.92 13.04 6.21
CA TRP A 73 1.35 14.31 6.63
C TRP A 73 1.50 14.43 8.14
N LYS A 74 1.76 15.63 8.64
CA LYS A 74 1.77 15.93 10.07
C LYS A 74 0.88 17.12 10.37
N GLN A 75 0.28 17.10 11.55
CA GLN A 75 -0.42 18.26 12.07
C GLN A 75 0.60 19.37 12.35
N ASP A 76 0.37 20.54 11.79
CA ASP A 76 1.12 21.75 12.11
C ASP A 76 0.58 22.38 13.41
N ARG A 77 1.23 23.44 13.89
CA ARG A 77 0.82 24.14 15.12
C ARG A 77 -0.55 24.86 15.00
N SER A 78 -1.15 24.96 13.80
CA SER A 78 -2.51 25.45 13.62
C SER A 78 -3.58 24.37 13.88
N GLY A 79 -3.15 23.11 14.00
CA GLY A 79 -4.04 21.98 14.16
C GLY A 79 -4.50 21.35 12.84
N ARG A 80 -3.92 21.73 11.69
CA ARG A 80 -4.25 21.16 10.39
C ARG A 80 -3.11 20.30 9.85
N PHE A 81 -3.44 19.28 9.08
CA PHE A 81 -2.46 18.43 8.42
C PHE A 81 -1.85 19.14 7.21
N ALA A 82 -0.53 19.22 7.20
CA ALA A 82 0.26 19.64 6.04
C ALA A 82 1.22 18.52 5.62
N LEU A 83 1.53 18.48 4.32
CA LEU A 83 2.43 17.48 3.76
C LEU A 83 3.84 17.71 4.32
N LEU A 84 4.35 16.74 5.08
CA LEU A 84 5.73 16.73 5.49
C LEU A 84 6.59 16.29 4.31
N LYS A 85 6.40 15.05 3.84
CA LYS A 85 7.28 14.44 2.84
C LYS A 85 6.59 13.33 2.04
N THR A 86 6.97 13.22 0.77
CA THR A 86 6.58 12.12 -0.11
C THR A 86 7.75 11.15 -0.28
N TYR A 87 7.47 9.86 -0.17
CA TYR A 87 8.39 8.74 -0.28
C TYR A 87 7.99 7.89 -1.49
N PRO A 88 8.86 7.68 -2.49
CA PRO A 88 8.56 6.71 -3.53
C PRO A 88 8.48 5.31 -2.92
N ILE A 89 7.49 4.53 -3.32
CA ILE A 89 7.30 3.13 -2.93
C ILE A 89 8.21 2.29 -3.81
N CYS A 90 9.01 1.45 -3.16
CA CYS A 90 9.93 0.56 -3.84
C CYS A 90 9.18 -0.58 -4.53
N ARG A 91 8.20 -1.20 -3.84
CA ARG A 91 7.35 -2.21 -4.48
C ARG A 91 5.99 -2.35 -3.81
N TRP A 92 4.94 -2.55 -4.59
CA TRP A 92 3.67 -3.10 -4.10
C TRP A 92 3.23 -4.24 -5.02
N SER A 93 2.30 -5.10 -4.60
CA SER A 93 1.86 -6.30 -5.34
C SER A 93 0.39 -6.22 -5.76
N GLY A 94 0.03 -6.96 -6.81
CA GLY A 94 -1.33 -7.04 -7.39
C GLY A 94 -1.64 -5.95 -8.42
N ASP A 95 -2.91 -5.66 -8.63
CA ASP A 95 -3.38 -4.63 -9.56
C ASP A 95 -3.95 -3.43 -8.82
N LEU A 96 -4.45 -2.42 -9.54
CA LEU A 96 -5.35 -1.43 -8.95
C LEU A 96 -6.68 -2.10 -8.61
N GLY A 97 -7.06 -2.02 -7.34
CA GLY A 97 -8.22 -2.66 -6.75
C GLY A 97 -7.96 -3.12 -5.31
N PRO A 98 -9.04 -3.35 -4.54
CA PRO A 98 -8.95 -3.81 -3.17
C PRO A 98 -8.47 -5.27 -3.08
N LYS A 99 -7.81 -5.61 -1.98
CA LYS A 99 -7.56 -6.99 -1.59
C LYS A 99 -8.87 -7.69 -1.22
N ILE A 100 -9.13 -8.88 -1.75
CA ILE A 100 -10.39 -9.61 -1.53
C ILE A 100 -10.19 -10.89 -0.72
N ARG A 101 -9.12 -11.65 -0.98
CA ARG A 101 -8.92 -12.97 -0.36
C ARG A 101 -7.48 -13.25 0.01
N GLU A 102 -7.27 -14.18 0.94
CA GLU A 102 -5.94 -14.67 1.24
C GLU A 102 -5.28 -15.29 -0.01
N GLY A 103 -3.99 -15.01 -0.19
CA GLY A 103 -3.21 -15.52 -1.32
C GLY A 103 -3.46 -14.84 -2.68
N ASP A 104 -4.32 -13.81 -2.79
CA ASP A 104 -4.54 -13.07 -4.04
C ASP A 104 -3.37 -12.14 -4.47
N ARG A 105 -2.31 -12.07 -3.65
CA ARG A 105 -1.13 -11.17 -3.83
C ARG A 105 -1.50 -9.69 -3.98
N GLN A 106 -2.67 -9.27 -3.52
CA GLN A 106 -3.16 -7.91 -3.69
C GLN A 106 -2.82 -7.03 -2.48
N ALA A 107 -2.17 -5.89 -2.72
CA ALA A 107 -2.05 -4.84 -1.70
C ALA A 107 -3.42 -4.16 -1.48
N PRO A 108 -3.82 -3.92 -0.22
CA PRO A 108 -5.16 -3.43 0.12
C PRO A 108 -5.34 -1.95 -0.22
N GLU A 109 -6.61 -1.56 -0.42
CA GLU A 109 -7.07 -0.18 -0.62
C GLU A 109 -8.18 0.09 0.40
N GLY A 110 -8.20 1.28 0.99
CA GLY A 110 -9.12 1.65 2.07
C GLY A 110 -8.48 2.48 3.17
N PHE A 111 -9.21 2.63 4.27
CA PHE A 111 -8.80 3.39 5.45
C PHE A 111 -8.43 2.43 6.59
N TYR A 112 -7.27 2.65 7.20
CA TYR A 112 -6.70 1.76 8.21
C TYR A 112 -6.21 2.56 9.41
N SER A 113 -6.38 2.02 10.62
CA SER A 113 -5.93 2.66 11.85
C SER A 113 -4.75 1.86 12.41
N ILE A 114 -3.62 2.53 12.61
CA ILE A 114 -2.38 1.93 13.06
C ILE A 114 -2.15 2.33 14.50
N THR A 115 -2.30 1.37 15.39
CA THR A 115 -2.02 1.51 16.82
C THR A 115 -0.55 1.24 17.12
N PRO A 116 -0.03 1.68 18.26
CA PRO A 116 1.35 1.42 18.64
C PRO A 116 1.71 -0.08 18.72
N GLY A 117 0.73 -0.94 19.00
CA GLY A 117 0.91 -2.41 19.01
C GLY A 117 1.15 -3.03 17.62
N GLN A 118 0.83 -2.30 16.55
CA GLN A 118 1.06 -2.72 15.16
C GLN A 118 2.46 -2.35 14.65
N MET A 119 3.23 -1.56 15.40
CA MET A 119 4.63 -1.27 15.08
C MET A 119 5.49 -2.50 15.39
N ASN A 120 6.24 -2.97 14.39
CA ASN A 120 7.03 -4.19 14.48
C ASN A 120 8.54 -3.90 14.32
N PRO A 121 9.27 -3.78 15.45
CA PRO A 121 10.72 -3.56 15.45
C PRO A 121 11.51 -4.83 15.06
N ALA A 122 10.90 -6.01 15.21
CA ALA A 122 11.50 -7.32 14.92
C ALA A 122 11.11 -7.84 13.53
N SER A 123 10.84 -6.93 12.59
CA SER A 123 10.53 -7.27 11.19
C SER A 123 11.65 -8.09 10.55
N SER A 124 11.26 -9.08 9.74
CA SER A 124 12.17 -9.79 8.83
C SER A 124 12.62 -8.94 7.64
N TYR A 125 11.95 -7.82 7.37
CA TYR A 125 12.23 -6.88 6.27
C TYR A 125 12.70 -5.52 6.82
N TYR A 126 13.75 -5.55 7.66
CA TYR A 126 14.30 -4.43 8.44
C TYR A 126 13.39 -3.84 9.54
N LEU A 127 12.35 -3.07 9.19
CA LEU A 127 11.31 -2.52 10.07
C LEU A 127 9.95 -2.65 9.37
N SER A 128 8.86 -2.69 10.15
CA SER A 128 7.51 -2.69 9.55
C SER A 128 6.45 -2.19 10.51
N PHE A 129 5.28 -1.84 9.97
CA PHE A 129 4.05 -1.74 10.73
C PHE A 129 2.89 -2.42 9.99
N ASN A 130 1.98 -3.03 10.75
CA ASN A 130 0.84 -3.76 10.22
C ASN A 130 -0.32 -2.80 9.95
N MET A 131 -0.86 -2.84 8.73
CA MET A 131 -2.00 -2.03 8.29
C MET A 131 -3.31 -2.37 9.03
N GLY A 132 -3.39 -3.50 9.73
CA GLY A 132 -4.62 -3.90 10.43
C GLY A 132 -5.72 -4.40 9.49
N TYR A 133 -5.35 -4.80 8.26
CA TYR A 133 -6.26 -5.49 7.35
C TYR A 133 -6.61 -6.89 7.91
N PRO A 134 -7.89 -7.33 7.80
CA PRO A 134 -9.03 -6.59 7.26
C PRO A 134 -9.64 -5.61 8.29
N ASN A 135 -9.99 -4.40 7.84
CA ASN A 135 -10.73 -3.43 8.66
C ASN A 135 -12.23 -3.81 8.75
N ALA A 136 -13.05 -2.97 9.40
CA ALA A 136 -14.48 -3.22 9.56
C ALA A 136 -15.24 -3.34 8.21
N TYR A 137 -14.87 -2.50 7.23
CA TYR A 137 -15.42 -2.54 5.88
C TYR A 137 -15.07 -3.84 5.17
N ASP A 138 -13.78 -4.23 5.22
CA ASP A 138 -13.29 -5.45 4.60
C ASP A 138 -13.99 -6.69 5.17
N LYS A 139 -14.15 -6.74 6.49
CA LYS A 139 -14.86 -7.82 7.20
C LYS A 139 -16.34 -7.89 6.82
N ALA A 140 -17.03 -6.75 6.68
CA ALA A 140 -18.45 -6.72 6.28
C ALA A 140 -18.69 -7.23 4.85
N TRP A 141 -17.67 -7.14 4.00
CA TRP A 141 -17.63 -7.75 2.66
C TRP A 141 -17.13 -9.21 2.65
N GLY A 142 -16.82 -9.79 3.81
CA GLY A 142 -16.31 -11.16 3.91
C GLY A 142 -14.90 -11.34 3.33
N ARG A 143 -14.12 -10.26 3.23
CA ARG A 143 -12.76 -10.30 2.70
C ARG A 143 -11.81 -10.97 3.69
N THR A 144 -10.82 -11.70 3.17
CA THR A 144 -9.90 -12.52 3.97
C THR A 144 -8.43 -12.22 3.70
N GLY A 145 -7.56 -12.69 4.60
CA GLY A 145 -6.12 -12.43 4.61
C GLY A 145 -5.71 -11.67 5.86
N SER A 146 -4.40 -11.52 6.06
CA SER A 146 -3.83 -10.83 7.22
C SER A 146 -2.39 -10.39 6.92
N GLN A 147 -1.79 -9.66 7.86
CA GLN A 147 -0.37 -9.28 7.81
C GLN A 147 0.01 -8.45 6.58
N LEU A 148 -0.85 -7.50 6.21
CA LEU A 148 -0.56 -6.51 5.19
C LEU A 148 0.28 -5.41 5.85
N MET A 149 1.54 -5.29 5.43
CA MET A 149 2.51 -4.43 6.11
C MET A 149 2.95 -3.28 5.20
N VAL A 150 3.44 -2.20 5.83
CA VAL A 150 4.41 -1.30 5.21
C VAL A 150 5.78 -1.63 5.82
N HIS A 151 6.78 -1.94 4.99
CA HIS A 151 8.06 -2.47 5.47
C HIS A 151 9.27 -2.11 4.59
N GLY A 152 10.48 -2.44 5.04
CA GLY A 152 11.73 -2.24 4.28
C GLY A 152 12.01 -3.36 3.26
N ASP A 153 13.29 -3.57 2.93
CA ASP A 153 13.80 -4.62 2.03
C ASP A 153 13.37 -4.51 0.54
N CYS A 154 12.60 -3.48 0.14
CA CYS A 154 12.17 -3.24 -1.24
C CYS A 154 11.54 -4.45 -1.99
N SER A 155 11.14 -5.50 -1.25
CA SER A 155 10.56 -6.72 -1.79
C SER A 155 9.15 -6.88 -1.24
N SER A 156 8.18 -7.30 -2.04
CA SER A 156 6.78 -7.41 -1.59
C SER A 156 6.11 -8.65 -2.16
N ARG A 157 5.18 -9.26 -1.40
CA ARG A 157 4.26 -10.33 -1.85
C ARG A 157 2.83 -10.05 -1.38
N GLY A 158 2.41 -8.79 -1.45
CA GLY A 158 1.12 -8.30 -0.97
C GLY A 158 1.20 -7.04 -0.10
N CYS A 159 2.40 -6.59 0.26
CA CYS A 159 2.66 -5.44 1.12
C CYS A 159 3.02 -4.17 0.32
N TYR A 160 3.21 -3.06 1.02
CA TYR A 160 3.91 -1.89 0.50
C TYR A 160 5.35 -1.91 1.01
N ALA A 161 6.31 -2.13 0.12
CA ALA A 161 7.72 -2.18 0.44
C ALA A 161 8.40 -0.84 0.09
N MET A 162 9.18 -0.35 1.05
CA MET A 162 10.04 0.84 0.99
C MET A 162 11.50 0.38 1.02
N THR A 163 12.45 1.30 0.84
CA THR A 163 13.84 1.04 1.22
C THR A 163 14.00 1.06 2.75
N ASP A 164 15.08 0.46 3.26
CA ASP A 164 15.35 0.39 4.70
C ASP A 164 15.51 1.79 5.32
N GLU A 165 16.13 2.71 4.59
CA GLU A 165 16.31 4.10 4.99
C GLU A 165 14.95 4.83 5.08
N GLN A 166 14.09 4.66 4.07
CA GLN A 166 12.76 5.27 4.07
C GLN A 166 11.88 4.73 5.20
N ILE A 167 11.82 3.41 5.40
CA ILE A 167 11.01 2.85 6.48
C ILE A 167 11.58 3.22 7.85
N SER A 168 12.91 3.40 7.97
CA SER A 168 13.52 3.92 9.21
C SER A 168 12.97 5.31 9.56
N GLU A 169 12.87 6.21 8.57
CA GLU A 169 12.30 7.54 8.76
C GLU A 169 10.80 7.45 9.12
N ILE A 170 10.01 6.74 8.33
CA ILE A 170 8.56 6.59 8.53
C ILE A 170 8.25 5.96 9.90
N TYR A 171 8.99 4.92 10.28
CA TYR A 171 8.83 4.24 11.57
C TYR A 171 9.18 5.17 12.73
N SER A 172 10.26 5.96 12.61
CA SER A 172 10.64 6.94 13.63
C SER A 172 9.57 8.04 13.79
N LEU A 173 8.98 8.52 12.69
CA LEU A 173 7.88 9.49 12.73
C LEU A 173 6.66 8.92 13.46
N GLY A 174 6.25 7.69 13.14
CA GLY A 174 5.12 7.03 13.83
C GLY A 174 5.38 6.85 15.32
N ARG A 175 6.60 6.43 15.69
CA ARG A 175 7.02 6.31 17.08
C ARG A 175 6.94 7.67 17.82
N GLU A 176 7.51 8.73 17.25
CA GLU A 176 7.49 10.06 17.88
C GLU A 176 6.06 10.62 17.99
N SER A 177 5.19 10.39 17.01
CA SER A 177 3.78 10.78 17.10
C SER A 177 3.04 10.04 18.22
N PHE A 178 3.33 8.75 18.43
CA PHE A 178 2.81 8.01 19.59
C PHE A 178 3.36 8.53 20.92
N PHE A 179 4.65 8.88 20.99
CA PHE A 179 5.22 9.54 22.17
C PHE A 179 4.62 10.93 22.42
N GLY A 180 4.21 11.64 21.37
CA GLY A 180 3.46 12.88 21.46
C GLY A 180 1.98 12.73 21.84
N GLY A 181 1.51 11.50 22.07
CA GLY A 181 0.16 11.23 22.58
C GLY A 181 -0.87 10.82 21.53
N GLN A 182 -0.49 10.71 20.24
CA GLN A 182 -1.39 10.11 19.25
C GLN A 182 -1.64 8.64 19.64
N THR A 183 -2.90 8.19 19.62
CA THR A 183 -3.25 6.81 20.05
C THR A 183 -3.31 5.83 18.87
N ALA A 184 -3.56 6.35 17.67
CA ALA A 184 -3.44 5.66 16.40
C ALA A 184 -3.23 6.70 15.29
N PHE A 185 -2.48 6.36 14.24
CA PHE A 185 -2.45 7.16 13.01
C PHE A 185 -3.20 6.47 11.89
N GLN A 186 -3.84 7.26 11.02
CA GLN A 186 -4.56 6.71 9.87
C GLN A 186 -3.60 6.46 8.70
N VAL A 187 -3.81 5.34 8.00
CA VAL A 187 -3.24 5.07 6.68
C VAL A 187 -4.38 4.98 5.66
N GLN A 188 -4.33 5.84 4.66
CA GLN A 188 -5.28 5.93 3.58
C GLN A 188 -4.65 5.36 2.30
N ALA A 189 -5.06 4.17 1.88
CA ALA A 189 -4.53 3.51 0.70
C ALA A 189 -5.48 3.65 -0.50
N TYR A 190 -5.02 4.35 -1.52
CA TYR A 190 -5.77 4.70 -2.72
C TYR A 190 -5.25 3.97 -3.96
N PRO A 191 -6.12 3.69 -4.95
CA PRO A 191 -5.69 3.16 -6.24
C PRO A 191 -4.77 4.15 -6.97
N PHE A 192 -5.06 5.44 -6.88
CA PHE A 192 -4.33 6.53 -7.53
C PHE A 192 -4.65 7.84 -6.82
N ARG A 193 -3.97 8.93 -7.15
CA ARG A 193 -4.39 10.27 -6.69
C ARG A 193 -5.80 10.55 -7.21
N MET A 194 -6.77 10.79 -6.32
CA MET A 194 -8.22 10.84 -6.61
C MET A 194 -8.68 12.12 -7.35
N THR A 195 -7.92 12.52 -8.37
CA THR A 195 -8.17 13.68 -9.24
C THR A 195 -9.23 13.37 -10.28
N ALA A 196 -9.88 14.42 -10.82
CA ALA A 196 -10.82 14.28 -11.94
C ALA A 196 -10.19 13.56 -13.14
N GLN A 197 -8.91 13.82 -13.44
CA GLN A 197 -8.18 13.16 -14.52
C GLN A 197 -8.11 11.64 -14.35
N ASN A 198 -7.70 11.18 -13.17
CA ASN A 198 -7.60 9.74 -12.90
C ASN A 198 -8.99 9.08 -12.84
N MET A 199 -9.98 9.74 -12.24
CA MET A 199 -11.36 9.24 -12.21
C MET A 199 -11.94 9.09 -13.62
N ALA A 200 -11.64 10.02 -14.53
CA ALA A 200 -12.06 9.95 -15.93
C ALA A 200 -11.28 8.87 -16.71
N LYS A 201 -9.96 8.76 -16.49
CA LYS A 201 -9.10 7.74 -17.10
C LYS A 201 -9.57 6.33 -16.76
N TYR A 202 -9.86 6.05 -15.50
CA TYR A 202 -10.22 4.72 -14.99
C TYR A 202 -11.73 4.43 -14.94
N ARG A 203 -12.56 5.29 -15.54
CA ARG A 203 -14.04 5.27 -15.46
C ARG A 203 -14.74 3.93 -15.73
N SER A 204 -14.13 3.02 -16.47
CA SER A 204 -14.69 1.72 -16.84
C SER A 204 -14.21 0.57 -15.94
N ASN A 205 -13.37 0.83 -14.94
CA ASN A 205 -12.86 -0.20 -14.05
C ASN A 205 -14.00 -0.76 -13.16
N PRO A 206 -14.09 -2.09 -12.95
CA PRO A 206 -15.13 -2.69 -12.10
C PRO A 206 -15.10 -2.20 -10.63
N ASN A 207 -13.96 -1.71 -10.15
CA ASN A 207 -13.81 -1.18 -8.79
C ASN A 207 -14.28 0.28 -8.65
N MET A 208 -14.75 0.94 -9.72
CA MET A 208 -15.17 2.35 -9.66
C MET A 208 -16.20 2.67 -8.57
N PRO A 209 -17.22 1.84 -8.27
CA PRO A 209 -18.13 2.11 -7.16
C PRO A 209 -17.41 2.20 -5.80
N PHE A 210 -16.41 1.33 -5.58
CA PHE A 210 -15.57 1.35 -4.39
C PHE A 210 -14.66 2.58 -4.38
N TRP A 211 -14.04 2.91 -5.51
CA TRP A 211 -13.16 4.08 -5.63
C TRP A 211 -13.89 5.41 -5.47
N ARG A 212 -15.16 5.52 -5.85
CA ARG A 212 -16.00 6.69 -5.52
C ARG A 212 -16.18 6.87 -4.02
N MET A 213 -16.35 5.78 -3.26
CA MET A 213 -16.38 5.88 -1.79
C MET A 213 -15.02 6.27 -1.20
N LEU A 214 -13.91 5.78 -1.75
CA LEU A 214 -12.58 6.24 -1.33
C LEU A 214 -12.37 7.73 -1.66
N LYS A 215 -12.91 8.20 -2.78
CA LYS A 215 -12.87 9.60 -3.20
C LYS A 215 -13.57 10.50 -2.19
N GLU A 216 -14.72 10.09 -1.68
CA GLU A 216 -15.45 10.84 -0.65
C GLU A 216 -14.57 11.10 0.57
N GLY A 217 -13.97 10.05 1.16
CA GLY A 217 -13.04 10.22 2.29
C GLY A 217 -11.77 11.01 1.95
N ASN A 218 -11.25 10.86 0.73
CA ASN A 218 -10.17 11.72 0.23
C ASN A 218 -10.59 13.19 0.20
N ASP A 219 -11.80 13.48 -0.26
CA ASP A 219 -12.30 14.84 -0.41
C ASP A 219 -12.57 15.49 0.96
N HIS A 220 -13.08 14.74 1.93
CA HIS A 220 -13.17 15.16 3.34
C HIS A 220 -11.81 15.63 3.88
N PHE A 221 -10.74 14.84 3.69
CA PHE A 221 -9.39 15.25 4.07
C PHE A 221 -8.92 16.47 3.27
N GLU A 222 -9.13 16.49 1.95
CA GLU A 222 -8.63 17.56 1.09
C GLU A 222 -9.22 18.94 1.44
N VAL A 223 -10.52 19.02 1.76
CA VAL A 223 -11.19 20.30 2.07
C VAL A 223 -10.97 20.74 3.51
N SER A 224 -10.89 19.80 4.45
CA SER A 224 -10.76 20.14 5.89
C SER A 224 -9.31 20.22 6.35
N LYS A 225 -8.39 19.47 5.71
CA LYS A 225 -7.05 19.18 6.22
C LYS A 225 -7.07 18.64 7.66
N LEU A 226 -8.12 17.89 8.01
CA LEU A 226 -8.25 17.14 9.25
C LEU A 226 -8.26 15.65 8.93
N GLU A 227 -7.81 14.81 9.88
CA GLU A 227 -7.96 13.35 9.75
C GLU A 227 -9.46 13.01 9.78
N PRO A 228 -10.03 12.41 8.70
CA PRO A 228 -11.45 12.09 8.66
C PRO A 228 -11.76 10.97 9.66
N LYS A 229 -12.86 11.13 10.41
CA LYS A 229 -13.40 10.04 11.24
C LYS A 229 -14.03 9.00 10.32
N ILE A 230 -13.67 7.74 10.50
CA ILE A 230 -14.10 6.65 9.62
C ILE A 230 -15.02 5.70 10.39
N ASP A 231 -16.24 5.56 9.92
CA ASP A 231 -17.20 4.58 10.35
C ASP A 231 -17.63 3.68 9.18
N VAL A 232 -18.35 2.60 9.49
CA VAL A 232 -18.86 1.68 8.47
C VAL A 232 -20.29 1.25 8.82
N CYS A 233 -21.19 1.37 7.86
CA CYS A 233 -22.54 0.79 7.91
C CYS A 233 -23.01 0.47 6.50
N GLU A 234 -23.97 -0.44 6.36
CA GLU A 234 -24.50 -0.90 5.06
C GLU A 234 -23.40 -1.36 4.09
N LYS A 235 -22.29 -1.85 4.63
CA LYS A 235 -21.06 -2.22 3.91
C LYS A 235 -20.46 -1.06 3.09
N ARG A 236 -20.61 0.17 3.58
CA ARG A 236 -20.08 1.41 3.02
C ARG A 236 -19.32 2.18 4.08
N TYR A 237 -18.30 2.93 3.66
CA TYR A 237 -17.66 3.89 4.55
C TYR A 237 -18.61 5.05 4.84
N VAL A 238 -18.48 5.60 6.04
CA VAL A 238 -19.10 6.84 6.48
C VAL A 238 -17.98 7.74 7.01
N PHE A 239 -18.00 9.01 6.62
CA PHE A 239 -16.94 9.96 6.93
C PHE A 239 -17.50 11.09 7.81
N ASP A 240 -16.76 11.42 8.87
CA ASP A 240 -17.04 12.55 9.76
C ASP A 240 -18.47 12.56 10.32
N ALA A 241 -18.99 11.38 10.65
CA ALA A 241 -20.28 11.26 11.32
C ALA A 241 -20.24 11.86 12.73
N GLU A 242 -21.22 12.71 13.00
CA GLU A 242 -21.42 13.39 14.26
C GLU A 242 -22.82 13.09 14.80
N GLN A 243 -22.92 13.07 16.13
CA GLN A 243 -24.18 12.81 16.81
C GLN A 243 -25.14 13.98 16.59
N PRO A 244 -26.37 13.74 16.11
CA PRO A 244 -27.36 14.80 15.97
C PRO A 244 -27.61 15.49 17.31
N ALA A 245 -27.83 16.82 17.31
CA ALA A 245 -27.96 17.61 18.53
C ALA A 245 -29.04 17.09 19.51
N ASN A 246 -30.09 16.46 18.98
CA ASN A 246 -31.21 15.93 19.77
C ASN A 246 -31.11 14.42 20.08
N ALA A 247 -29.98 13.77 19.79
CA ALA A 247 -29.83 12.34 19.98
C ALA A 247 -29.57 11.97 21.45
N SER A 248 -30.43 11.12 22.01
CA SER A 248 -30.36 10.65 23.40
C SER A 248 -29.43 9.45 23.61
N ARG A 249 -28.87 8.87 22.54
CA ARG A 249 -27.98 7.71 22.59
C ARG A 249 -26.73 7.96 21.75
N PRO A 250 -25.54 7.45 22.18
CA PRO A 250 -24.32 7.52 21.39
C PRO A 250 -24.50 6.85 20.03
N LEU A 251 -23.85 7.40 19.00
CA LEU A 251 -23.77 6.75 17.69
C LEU A 251 -23.06 5.40 17.82
N THR A 252 -23.67 4.37 17.24
CA THR A 252 -23.08 3.04 17.16
C THR A 252 -23.24 2.53 15.74
N PHE A 253 -22.13 2.28 15.07
CA PHE A 253 -22.10 1.78 13.70
C PHE A 253 -21.94 0.26 13.69
N ASN A 254 -22.78 -0.41 12.89
CA ASN A 254 -22.60 -1.81 12.57
C ASN A 254 -22.26 -1.92 11.08
N ALA A 255 -21.08 -2.44 10.78
CA ALA A 255 -20.54 -2.47 9.42
C ALA A 255 -21.46 -3.16 8.39
N ALA A 256 -22.24 -4.17 8.78
CA ALA A 256 -23.21 -4.84 7.92
C ALA A 256 -24.67 -4.41 8.19
N GLY A 257 -24.92 -3.66 9.26
CA GLY A 257 -26.24 -3.19 9.66
C GLY A 257 -26.62 -1.86 9.01
N LYS A 258 -27.85 -1.42 9.26
CA LYS A 258 -28.34 -0.10 8.79
C LYS A 258 -27.53 1.03 9.42
N CYS A 259 -27.33 2.10 8.67
CA CYS A 259 -26.70 3.30 9.21
C CYS A 259 -27.60 3.94 10.28
N PRO A 260 -27.05 4.32 11.44
CA PRO A 260 -27.77 5.18 12.37
C PRO A 260 -28.04 6.54 11.72
N VAL A 261 -28.95 7.33 12.29
CA VAL A 261 -29.09 8.73 11.89
C VAL A 261 -27.88 9.49 12.45
N TYR A 262 -27.09 10.08 11.56
CA TYR A 262 -25.95 10.92 11.89
C TYR A 262 -26.01 12.22 11.09
N GLU A 263 -25.28 13.21 11.56
CA GLU A 263 -25.04 14.47 10.84
C GLU A 263 -23.56 14.55 10.48
N VAL A 264 -23.22 15.41 9.52
CA VAL A 264 -21.84 15.79 9.20
C VAL A 264 -21.76 17.29 9.38
N ASN A 265 -20.63 17.79 9.87
CA ASN A 265 -20.40 19.22 10.00
C ASN A 265 -20.81 19.96 8.70
N PRO A 266 -21.72 20.95 8.74
CA PRO A 266 -22.26 21.58 7.54
C PRO A 266 -21.21 22.23 6.64
N GLU A 267 -20.15 22.80 7.21
CA GLU A 267 -19.06 23.43 6.46
C GLU A 267 -18.28 22.37 5.66
N ILE A 268 -17.97 21.23 6.29
CA ILE A 268 -17.30 20.11 5.61
C ILE A 268 -18.23 19.50 4.56
N ALA A 269 -19.48 19.22 4.91
CA ALA A 269 -20.45 18.62 3.99
C ALA A 269 -20.66 19.49 2.73
N GLN A 270 -20.79 20.81 2.91
CA GLN A 270 -20.90 21.75 1.79
C GLN A 270 -19.62 21.77 0.95
N ALA A 271 -18.44 21.89 1.58
CA ALA A 271 -17.17 21.96 0.86
C ALA A 271 -16.88 20.68 0.07
N VAL A 272 -17.23 19.50 0.62
CA VAL A 272 -17.14 18.21 -0.07
C VAL A 272 -18.10 18.16 -1.25
N ALA A 273 -19.38 18.55 -1.07
CA ALA A 273 -20.37 18.55 -2.15
C ALA A 273 -19.96 19.48 -3.31
N GLU A 274 -19.47 20.68 -3.00
CA GLU A 274 -18.98 21.62 -4.02
C GLU A 274 -17.75 21.06 -4.76
N LYS A 275 -16.83 20.41 -4.04
CA LYS A 275 -15.67 19.77 -4.65
C LYS A 275 -16.08 18.61 -5.55
N GLU A 276 -16.99 17.75 -5.08
CA GLU A 276 -17.53 16.65 -5.87
C GLU A 276 -18.20 17.16 -7.14
N GLN A 277 -19.01 18.22 -7.06
CA GLN A 277 -19.65 18.82 -8.22
C GLN A 277 -18.64 19.33 -9.24
N ARG A 278 -17.60 20.06 -8.79
CA ARG A 278 -16.51 20.55 -9.66
C ARG A 278 -15.76 19.39 -10.33
N ASP A 279 -15.41 18.37 -9.56
CA ASP A 279 -14.69 17.21 -10.07
C ASP A 279 -15.53 16.40 -11.07
N ASN A 280 -16.83 16.22 -10.80
CA ASN A 280 -17.75 15.53 -11.71
C ASN A 280 -17.95 16.28 -13.02
N ALA A 281 -18.07 17.61 -12.97
CA ALA A 281 -18.10 18.45 -14.17
C ALA A 281 -16.81 18.30 -14.97
N LYS A 282 -15.65 18.31 -14.31
CA LYS A 282 -14.35 18.14 -14.98
C LYS A 282 -14.18 16.73 -15.55
N VAL A 283 -14.65 15.69 -14.86
CA VAL A 283 -14.67 14.31 -15.37
C VAL A 283 -15.50 14.23 -16.65
N ALA A 284 -16.69 14.83 -16.67
CA ALA A 284 -17.55 14.85 -17.87
C ALA A 284 -16.86 15.56 -19.05
N GLU A 285 -16.24 16.71 -18.80
CA GLU A 285 -15.46 17.46 -19.79
C GLU A 285 -14.29 16.64 -20.35
N LEU A 286 -13.52 15.97 -19.48
CA LEU A 286 -12.39 15.13 -19.91
C LEU A 286 -12.85 13.92 -20.73
N ILE A 287 -14.01 13.35 -20.39
CA ILE A 287 -14.61 12.26 -21.16
C ILE A 287 -15.04 12.77 -22.53
N SER A 288 -15.66 13.96 -22.64
CA SER A 288 -16.05 14.53 -23.93
C SER A 288 -14.85 14.89 -24.81
N HIS A 289 -13.71 15.24 -24.20
CA HIS A 289 -12.44 15.45 -24.89
C HIS A 289 -11.67 14.15 -25.19
N GLY A 290 -12.25 12.97 -24.95
CA GLY A 290 -11.69 11.70 -25.39
C GLY A 290 -10.54 11.19 -24.54
N VAL A 291 -10.56 11.42 -23.21
CA VAL A 291 -9.55 10.87 -22.31
C VAL A 291 -9.39 9.34 -22.50
N SER A 292 -8.18 8.96 -22.88
CA SER A 292 -7.84 7.57 -23.19
C SER A 292 -7.90 6.69 -21.93
N ALA A 293 -8.34 5.45 -22.12
CA ALA A 293 -8.28 4.43 -21.08
C ALA A 293 -6.80 4.16 -20.68
N PRO A 294 -6.53 3.73 -19.43
CA PRO A 294 -5.20 3.28 -19.05
C PRO A 294 -4.74 2.12 -19.94
N LYS A 295 -3.42 1.97 -20.12
CA LYS A 295 -2.92 0.76 -20.78
C LYS A 295 -3.16 -0.43 -19.87
N SER A 296 -3.46 -1.58 -20.48
CA SER A 296 -3.61 -2.82 -19.72
C SER A 296 -2.30 -3.17 -19.04
N ARG A 297 -2.37 -3.46 -17.74
CA ARG A 297 -1.28 -4.04 -16.95
C ARG A 297 -1.54 -5.51 -16.61
N ALA A 298 -2.44 -6.16 -17.36
CA ALA A 298 -2.81 -7.55 -17.12
C ALA A 298 -1.56 -8.46 -17.12
N GLY A 299 -1.40 -9.22 -16.03
CA GLY A 299 -0.26 -10.13 -15.85
C GLY A 299 0.99 -9.48 -15.21
N ILE A 300 0.98 -8.18 -14.93
CA ILE A 300 2.05 -7.50 -14.19
C ILE A 300 1.68 -7.50 -12.70
N ASP A 301 2.48 -8.16 -11.87
CA ASP A 301 2.28 -8.13 -10.42
C ASP A 301 2.85 -6.83 -9.83
N GLY A 302 1.95 -5.88 -9.60
CA GLY A 302 2.22 -4.69 -8.82
C GLY A 302 2.86 -3.55 -9.58
N GLY A 303 3.59 -2.74 -8.83
CA GLY A 303 4.27 -1.57 -9.36
C GLY A 303 5.44 -1.14 -8.50
N MET A 304 6.37 -0.44 -9.15
CA MET A 304 7.54 0.19 -8.55
C MET A 304 7.63 1.62 -9.06
N HIS A 305 8.01 2.55 -8.17
CA HIS A 305 8.24 3.93 -8.58
C HIS A 305 9.40 3.99 -9.59
N PRO A 306 9.30 4.80 -10.68
CA PRO A 306 10.34 4.84 -11.72
C PRO A 306 11.75 5.13 -11.22
N VAL A 307 11.88 5.94 -10.17
CA VAL A 307 13.17 6.25 -9.52
C VAL A 307 13.97 4.99 -9.12
N PHE A 308 13.27 3.91 -8.77
CA PHE A 308 13.88 2.62 -8.48
C PHE A 308 13.85 1.68 -9.68
N ALA A 309 12.73 1.62 -10.41
CA ALA A 309 12.56 0.71 -11.53
C ALA A 309 13.64 0.91 -12.60
N ASN A 310 14.00 2.17 -12.89
CA ASN A 310 15.03 2.54 -13.86
C ASN A 310 16.45 2.07 -13.47
N LYS A 311 16.64 1.53 -12.27
CA LYS A 311 17.90 0.96 -11.79
C LYS A 311 17.95 -0.57 -11.91
N LEU A 312 16.85 -1.21 -12.32
CA LEU A 312 16.76 -2.65 -12.49
C LEU A 312 16.93 -3.03 -13.97
N PRO A 313 17.53 -4.19 -14.27
CA PRO A 313 17.76 -4.63 -15.65
C PRO A 313 16.45 -4.84 -16.46
N ASP A 314 15.34 -5.20 -15.81
CA ASP A 314 14.02 -5.44 -16.43
C ASP A 314 13.00 -4.30 -16.18
N ALA A 315 13.50 -3.05 -16.04
CA ALA A 315 12.76 -1.85 -15.59
C ALA A 315 11.37 -1.65 -16.23
N GLN A 316 11.26 -1.84 -17.55
CA GLN A 316 10.06 -1.46 -18.32
C GLN A 316 8.80 -2.27 -17.96
N SER A 317 8.97 -3.47 -17.40
CA SER A 317 7.85 -4.35 -17.07
C SER A 317 7.19 -4.03 -15.72
N ILE A 318 7.91 -3.37 -14.80
CA ILE A 318 7.44 -3.11 -13.42
C ILE A 318 7.31 -1.62 -13.13
N ALA A 319 8.04 -0.78 -13.88
CA ALA A 319 7.85 0.67 -13.82
C ALA A 319 6.39 1.01 -14.11
N ILE A 320 5.80 1.82 -13.25
CA ILE A 320 4.54 2.46 -13.59
C ILE A 320 4.93 3.63 -14.48
N ALA A 321 4.70 3.55 -15.80
CA ALA A 321 5.08 4.59 -16.77
C ALA A 321 3.87 5.38 -17.32
N ASP A 322 2.67 5.04 -16.86
CA ASP A 322 1.41 5.68 -17.29
C ASP A 322 1.02 6.87 -16.38
N VAL A 323 1.95 7.33 -15.54
CA VAL A 323 1.83 8.52 -14.71
C VAL A 323 2.87 9.52 -15.20
N ASN A 324 2.46 10.77 -15.38
CA ASN A 324 3.34 11.84 -15.87
C ASN A 324 3.61 12.91 -14.82
N ASP A 325 2.94 12.85 -13.66
CA ASP A 325 2.95 13.86 -12.61
C ASP A 325 3.27 13.19 -11.26
N TYR A 326 4.50 12.69 -11.13
CA TYR A 326 5.01 12.19 -9.84
C TYR A 326 5.40 13.37 -8.97
N ALA A 327 5.08 13.31 -7.68
CA ALA A 327 5.60 14.29 -6.72
C ALA A 327 7.12 14.10 -6.54
N VAL A 328 7.62 12.87 -6.66
CA VAL A 328 9.05 12.56 -6.61
C VAL A 328 9.57 12.33 -8.02
N SER A 329 10.61 13.09 -8.42
CA SER A 329 11.16 13.01 -9.78
C SER A 329 11.59 11.58 -10.15
N ALA A 330 11.04 11.08 -11.26
CA ALA A 330 11.34 9.76 -11.83
C ALA A 330 12.83 9.58 -12.22
N ASN A 331 13.53 10.68 -12.49
CA ASN A 331 14.92 10.70 -12.94
C ASN A 331 15.91 11.07 -11.82
N GLY A 332 15.42 11.23 -10.58
CA GLY A 332 16.25 11.57 -9.43
C GLY A 332 17.14 10.42 -8.94
N ALA A 333 17.96 10.72 -7.92
CA ALA A 333 18.65 9.67 -7.16
C ALA A 333 17.61 8.86 -6.36
N ALA A 334 17.71 7.53 -6.42
CA ALA A 334 16.89 6.64 -5.62
C ALA A 334 17.14 6.88 -4.12
N PRO A 335 16.11 7.11 -3.29
CA PRO A 335 16.30 7.30 -1.87
C PRO A 335 16.55 5.94 -1.19
N GLY A 336 17.77 5.79 -0.65
CA GLY A 336 18.19 4.58 0.02
C GLY A 336 18.68 3.49 -0.93
N THR A 337 18.85 2.29 -0.39
CA THR A 337 19.49 1.17 -1.10
C THR A 337 18.44 0.17 -1.58
N ILE A 338 18.57 -0.30 -2.83
CA ILE A 338 17.81 -1.45 -3.34
C ILE A 338 18.66 -2.70 -3.11
N PRO A 339 18.22 -3.67 -2.27
CA PRO A 339 18.97 -4.90 -2.08
C PRO A 339 19.12 -5.71 -3.38
N SER A 340 20.25 -6.39 -3.55
CA SER A 340 20.55 -7.16 -4.77
C SER A 340 19.65 -8.38 -4.97
N HIS A 341 19.00 -8.87 -3.91
CA HIS A 341 18.05 -9.98 -3.98
C HIS A 341 16.64 -9.57 -4.42
N VAL A 342 16.39 -8.27 -4.63
CA VAL A 342 15.12 -7.78 -5.16
C VAL A 342 15.03 -8.16 -6.64
N ASN A 343 14.44 -9.33 -6.90
CA ASN A 343 14.10 -9.79 -8.23
C ASN A 343 12.61 -9.53 -8.48
N PRO A 344 12.26 -8.49 -9.23
CA PRO A 344 10.87 -8.25 -9.55
C PRO A 344 10.31 -9.36 -10.47
N PRO A 345 9.02 -9.70 -10.39
CA PRO A 345 8.42 -10.72 -11.23
C PRO A 345 8.49 -10.30 -12.70
N ARG A 346 9.02 -11.18 -13.55
CA ARG A 346 9.03 -11.03 -15.01
C ARG A 346 7.62 -11.24 -15.57
N LEU A 347 7.33 -10.55 -16.68
CA LEU A 347 6.14 -10.79 -17.49
C LEU A 347 6.03 -12.28 -17.90
N PRO A 348 4.82 -12.80 -18.14
CA PRO A 348 4.67 -14.09 -18.83
C PRO A 348 5.39 -14.02 -20.19
N GLU A 349 6.26 -14.99 -20.47
CA GLU A 349 7.01 -15.08 -21.72
C GLU A 349 6.06 -15.02 -22.93
N GLY A 350 6.23 -14.04 -23.83
CA GLY A 350 5.44 -13.98 -25.07
C GLY A 350 5.27 -12.62 -25.77
N GLN A 351 5.68 -11.49 -25.19
CA GLN A 351 5.69 -10.21 -25.89
C GLN A 351 7.11 -9.67 -26.03
N VAL A 352 7.73 -9.97 -27.16
CA VAL A 352 8.95 -9.29 -27.63
C VAL A 352 8.59 -7.87 -28.07
N SER A 353 8.89 -6.87 -27.23
CA SER A 353 9.03 -5.50 -27.68
C SER A 353 10.34 -5.37 -28.44
N ALA A 354 10.28 -5.46 -29.77
CA ALA A 354 11.40 -5.12 -30.63
C ALA A 354 11.53 -3.60 -30.71
N PHE A 355 12.41 -3.01 -29.91
CA PHE A 355 12.96 -1.69 -30.19
C PHE A 355 14.47 -1.71 -29.99
N THR A 356 15.18 -1.76 -31.12
CA THR A 356 16.63 -1.53 -31.20
C THR A 356 16.85 -0.02 -31.19
N PHE A 357 17.51 0.51 -30.16
CA PHE A 357 17.98 1.90 -30.19
C PHE A 357 19.20 1.98 -31.10
N ALA A 358 19.05 2.62 -32.26
CA ALA A 358 20.18 3.10 -33.04
C ALA A 358 20.80 4.29 -32.31
N SER A 359 22.03 4.12 -31.84
CA SER A 359 22.83 5.21 -31.25
C SER A 359 23.31 6.14 -32.37
N THR A 360 22.74 7.34 -32.46
CA THR A 360 23.33 8.44 -33.23
C THR A 360 24.39 9.14 -32.38
N PRO A 361 25.66 9.24 -32.80
CA PRO A 361 26.61 10.15 -32.18
C PRO A 361 26.38 11.58 -32.69
N ALA A 362 26.49 12.54 -31.77
CA ALA A 362 26.46 13.97 -32.05
C ALA A 362 27.61 14.38 -32.95
N ALA A 363 27.32 15.22 -33.95
CA ALA A 363 28.30 15.81 -34.84
C ALA A 363 28.45 17.32 -34.57
N GLY A 364 29.70 17.78 -34.63
CA GLY A 364 30.11 19.15 -34.93
C GLY A 364 31.48 19.47 -34.30
N SER A 365 32.50 20.02 -34.95
CA SER A 365 32.79 20.38 -36.34
C SER A 365 34.28 20.73 -36.40
N ALA A 366 35.02 20.40 -37.47
CA ALA A 366 36.13 21.20 -38.02
C ALA A 366 36.69 20.57 -39.32
N ASP A 367 36.95 21.45 -40.30
CA ASP A 367 37.24 21.24 -41.72
C ASP A 367 38.56 20.54 -42.10
N THR A 368 38.57 19.75 -43.19
CA THR A 368 39.49 19.85 -44.36
C THR A 368 39.12 18.84 -45.49
N PRO A 369 39.40 19.12 -46.79
CA PRO A 369 38.91 18.34 -47.94
C PRO A 369 39.84 17.18 -48.39
N PRO A 370 39.39 16.22 -49.22
CA PRO A 370 40.09 14.95 -49.45
C PRO A 370 40.90 14.90 -50.77
N PRO A 371 41.86 13.96 -50.92
CA PRO A 371 42.37 13.52 -52.22
C PRO A 371 41.71 12.19 -52.70
N PRO A 372 41.76 11.87 -54.01
CA PRO A 372 40.98 10.81 -54.65
C PRO A 372 41.68 9.43 -54.70
N PRO A 373 41.01 8.36 -55.19
CA PRO A 373 41.31 6.97 -54.83
C PRO A 373 42.08 6.14 -55.88
N ALA A 374 42.68 5.05 -55.44
CA ALA A 374 43.03 3.86 -56.24
C ALA A 374 42.86 2.64 -55.29
N ALA A 375 41.93 1.68 -55.46
CA ALA A 375 41.70 0.76 -56.58
C ALA A 375 42.99 -0.04 -56.87
N LYS A 376 43.11 -1.29 -56.43
CA LYS A 376 42.76 -2.55 -57.13
C LYS A 376 43.76 -3.61 -56.57
N THR A 377 43.58 -4.92 -56.50
CA THR A 377 42.63 -5.93 -57.00
C THR A 377 43.09 -7.26 -56.35
N GLU A 378 42.14 -8.11 -55.94
CA GLU A 378 41.85 -9.45 -56.52
C GLU A 378 42.58 -10.61 -55.83
N THR A 379 41.85 -11.51 -55.18
CA THR A 379 41.24 -12.77 -55.68
C THR A 379 41.97 -13.93 -54.98
N ALA A 380 41.40 -15.07 -54.66
CA ALA A 380 40.28 -15.83 -55.21
C ALA A 380 39.62 -16.57 -54.02
N ASP A 381 38.29 -16.72 -53.97
CA ASP A 381 37.54 -17.89 -54.50
C ASP A 381 37.89 -19.19 -53.74
N THR A 382 37.02 -20.12 -53.35
CA THR A 382 35.59 -20.38 -53.29
C THR A 382 35.49 -21.64 -52.42
N GLY A 383 34.37 -21.91 -51.74
CA GLY A 383 34.18 -23.26 -51.17
C GLY A 383 33.26 -23.37 -49.96
N SER A 384 31.97 -23.46 -50.24
CA SER A 384 30.91 -23.87 -49.30
C SER A 384 31.09 -25.32 -48.82
N SER A 385 30.89 -25.61 -47.52
CA SER A 385 30.02 -26.72 -47.08
C SER A 385 29.88 -26.85 -45.56
N ALA A 386 28.71 -27.34 -45.17
CA ALA A 386 28.24 -27.63 -43.83
C ALA A 386 28.98 -28.78 -43.11
N SER A 387 28.97 -28.78 -41.77
CA SER A 387 28.58 -29.94 -40.93
C SER A 387 28.95 -29.78 -39.45
N GLY A 388 27.96 -29.98 -38.56
CA GLY A 388 28.02 -30.94 -37.44
C GLY A 388 29.07 -30.84 -36.32
N GLY A 389 28.58 -30.55 -35.10
CA GLY A 389 28.88 -31.33 -33.89
C GLY A 389 30.16 -31.02 -33.11
N PHE A 390 30.03 -30.28 -31.99
CA PHE A 390 31.10 -30.08 -30.99
C PHE A 390 30.60 -30.29 -29.55
N PHE A 391 29.86 -31.38 -29.29
CA PHE A 391 29.63 -31.88 -27.93
C PHE A 391 30.10 -33.32 -27.85
N SER A 392 31.41 -33.50 -27.67
CA SER A 392 31.98 -34.70 -27.04
C SER A 392 33.46 -34.46 -26.74
N ARG A 393 33.74 -34.05 -25.50
CA ARG A 393 34.97 -34.34 -24.74
C ARG A 393 34.90 -33.58 -23.42
N LEU A 394 34.38 -34.22 -22.36
CA LEU A 394 34.97 -34.22 -21.01
C LEU A 394 34.04 -34.93 -20.01
N ALA A 395 34.05 -36.27 -19.98
CA ALA A 395 33.62 -37.05 -18.81
C ALA A 395 33.99 -38.54 -18.97
N GLN A 396 35.28 -38.87 -18.77
CA GLN A 396 35.73 -40.26 -18.58
C GLN A 396 36.88 -40.31 -17.56
N LYS A 397 36.50 -40.45 -16.29
CA LYS A 397 37.24 -40.99 -15.13
C LYS A 397 36.25 -40.80 -13.99
N VAL A 398 35.58 -41.81 -13.47
CA VAL A 398 36.14 -42.99 -12.82
C VAL A 398 35.13 -44.13 -13.01
N GLY A 399 35.59 -45.25 -13.54
CA GLY A 399 34.79 -46.45 -13.67
C GLY A 399 34.85 -47.30 -12.40
N LEU A 400 33.74 -47.96 -12.09
CA LEU A 400 33.72 -49.32 -11.54
C LEU A 400 32.46 -50.01 -12.11
N ARG A 401 32.70 -50.95 -13.02
CA ARG A 401 31.75 -51.96 -13.54
C ARG A 401 31.60 -53.05 -12.46
N LYS A 402 30.46 -53.75 -12.35
CA LYS A 402 30.14 -55.05 -12.99
C LYS A 402 29.00 -55.67 -12.14
N ASP A 403 28.06 -56.51 -12.59
CA ASP A 403 27.86 -57.31 -13.81
C ASP A 403 26.37 -57.75 -13.95
N ALA A 404 25.97 -58.01 -15.21
CA ALA A 404 25.04 -59.04 -15.77
C ALA A 404 23.57 -59.15 -15.28
N GLU A 405 22.52 -58.84 -16.08
CA GLU A 405 21.86 -59.58 -17.21
C GLU A 405 20.88 -60.73 -16.80
N PRO A 406 19.88 -61.16 -17.61
CA PRO A 406 18.77 -60.44 -18.27
C PRO A 406 17.41 -61.25 -18.26
N LYS A 407 16.47 -60.89 -19.16
CA LYS A 407 15.21 -61.59 -19.62
C LYS A 407 13.93 -61.15 -18.88
N THR A 408 12.75 -60.93 -19.49
CA THR A 408 12.14 -61.46 -20.72
C THR A 408 11.03 -60.52 -21.21
N GLU A 409 10.74 -60.55 -22.51
CA GLU A 409 9.71 -59.83 -23.27
C GLU A 409 8.34 -60.62 -23.26
N PRO A 410 7.33 -60.31 -24.11
CA PRO A 410 6.10 -59.52 -23.83
C PRO A 410 4.78 -60.33 -23.93
N ALA A 411 3.62 -59.69 -23.62
CA ALA A 411 2.36 -59.73 -24.41
C ALA A 411 1.09 -59.29 -23.63
N LYS A 412 0.20 -58.56 -24.33
CA LYS A 412 -1.26 -58.36 -24.11
C LYS A 412 -2.04 -59.69 -24.34
N PRO A 413 -3.32 -59.92 -23.95
CA PRO A 413 -4.49 -59.05 -24.28
C PRO A 413 -5.76 -59.10 -23.36
N THR A 414 -6.75 -58.23 -23.69
CA THR A 414 -8.25 -58.30 -23.60
C THR A 414 -8.93 -59.01 -22.40
N THR A 415 -9.91 -58.45 -21.64
CA THR A 415 -11.37 -58.24 -21.89
C THR A 415 -12.00 -57.82 -20.52
N THR A 416 -12.97 -56.90 -20.36
CA THR A 416 -14.42 -57.14 -20.34
C THR A 416 -15.22 -55.86 -20.01
N ALA A 417 -16.45 -55.82 -20.50
CA ALA A 417 -17.43 -54.73 -20.39
C ALA A 417 -18.30 -54.79 -19.11
N ARG A 418 -18.90 -53.66 -18.71
CA ARG A 418 -20.36 -53.55 -18.46
C ARG A 418 -20.86 -52.10 -18.40
N VAL A 419 -21.95 -51.88 -19.11
CA VAL A 419 -22.78 -50.67 -19.31
C VAL A 419 -24.03 -50.73 -18.42
N ILE A 420 -24.50 -49.58 -17.89
CA ILE A 420 -25.90 -49.06 -17.83
C ILE A 420 -25.75 -47.54 -17.54
N GLY A 421 -26.20 -46.50 -18.25
CA GLY A 421 -27.15 -46.34 -19.36
C GLY A 421 -28.46 -45.72 -18.88
N HIS A 422 -28.73 -44.43 -19.12
CA HIS A 422 -30.06 -43.90 -19.52
C HIS A 422 -29.94 -42.47 -20.08
N LYS A 423 -30.46 -42.30 -21.31
CA LYS A 423 -30.55 -41.07 -22.12
C LYS A 423 -31.84 -41.18 -22.93
N ARG A 424 -32.65 -40.12 -23.06
CA ARG A 424 -33.61 -39.84 -24.16
C ARG A 424 -33.78 -38.31 -24.26
N LYS A 425 -33.25 -37.61 -25.29
CA LYS A 425 -33.70 -37.31 -26.69
C LYS A 425 -35.02 -36.49 -26.75
N ALA A 426 -35.02 -35.21 -27.20
CA ALA A 426 -35.04 -34.68 -28.60
C ALA A 426 -36.49 -34.53 -29.13
N GLU A 427 -36.99 -33.54 -29.89
CA GLU A 427 -36.55 -32.29 -30.55
C GLU A 427 -37.85 -31.58 -31.11
N PRO A 428 -37.89 -30.62 -32.08
CA PRO A 428 -38.57 -29.32 -31.95
C PRO A 428 -39.76 -29.09 -32.93
N LYS A 429 -40.50 -27.96 -32.79
CA LYS A 429 -41.27 -27.34 -33.89
C LYS A 429 -41.41 -25.81 -33.76
N SER A 430 -41.41 -25.18 -34.93
CA SER A 430 -41.52 -23.76 -35.32
C SER A 430 -42.90 -23.12 -35.10
N SER A 431 -42.98 -21.78 -34.99
CA SER A 431 -43.67 -20.92 -35.97
C SER A 431 -43.65 -19.43 -35.58
N SER A 432 -43.53 -18.58 -36.60
CA SER A 432 -43.60 -17.12 -36.63
C SER A 432 -44.93 -16.52 -36.12
N ALA A 433 -44.91 -15.26 -35.67
CA ALA A 433 -45.69 -14.16 -36.29
C ALA A 433 -45.46 -12.83 -35.56
N ALA A 434 -45.22 -11.78 -36.34
CA ALA A 434 -45.26 -10.39 -35.94
C ALA A 434 -46.71 -9.89 -35.82
N LYS A 435 -46.98 -8.96 -34.89
CA LYS A 435 -47.83 -7.78 -35.16
C LYS A 435 -47.70 -6.71 -34.07
N SER A 436 -47.85 -5.50 -34.56
CA SER A 436 -47.61 -4.17 -34.00
C SER A 436 -48.77 -3.59 -33.20
N THR A 437 -48.54 -2.38 -32.66
CA THR A 437 -49.48 -1.29 -32.28
C THR A 437 -50.32 -1.53 -31.01
N SER A 438 -50.57 -0.59 -30.09
CA SER A 438 -50.38 0.87 -30.03
C SER A 438 -50.63 1.39 -28.60
N VAL A 439 -49.92 2.46 -28.23
CA VAL A 439 -50.30 3.63 -27.39
C VAL A 439 -51.53 3.51 -26.46
N ALA A 440 -51.32 3.70 -25.15
CA ALA A 440 -52.21 4.49 -24.30
C ALA A 440 -51.47 5.03 -23.05
N ARG A 441 -51.74 6.29 -22.78
CA ARG A 441 -51.18 7.22 -21.78
C ARG A 441 -52.11 7.28 -20.56
N ALA A 442 -51.59 7.14 -19.35
CA ALA A 442 -52.15 7.63 -18.07
C ALA A 442 -51.23 7.15 -16.93
N ALA A 443 -51.05 7.81 -15.78
CA ALA A 443 -51.20 9.18 -15.30
C ALA A 443 -50.43 9.18 -13.95
N GLU A 444 -49.78 10.30 -13.60
CA GLU A 444 -49.05 10.49 -12.35
C GLU A 444 -49.97 10.42 -11.11
N PRO A 445 -49.51 9.88 -9.97
CA PRO A 445 -50.14 10.14 -8.68
C PRO A 445 -49.54 11.40 -8.03
N LYS A 446 -50.39 12.42 -7.85
CA LYS A 446 -50.10 13.66 -7.09
C LYS A 446 -49.87 13.37 -5.61
N ALA A 447 -48.77 13.89 -5.07
CA ALA A 447 -48.51 14.00 -3.63
C ALA A 447 -49.30 15.19 -3.03
N PRO A 448 -49.86 15.08 -1.81
CA PRO A 448 -50.50 16.21 -1.13
C PRO A 448 -49.46 17.17 -0.49
N ALA A 449 -49.78 18.46 -0.56
CA ALA A 449 -48.94 19.59 -0.19
C ALA A 449 -48.57 19.64 1.31
N ALA A 450 -47.35 20.10 1.57
CA ALA A 450 -46.82 20.38 2.90
C ALA A 450 -47.56 21.56 3.55
N ARG A 451 -48.02 21.37 4.79
CA ARG A 451 -48.51 22.44 5.67
C ARG A 451 -47.32 23.22 6.22
N VAL A 452 -47.27 24.50 5.88
CA VAL A 452 -46.40 25.50 6.51
C VAL A 452 -47.08 25.96 7.80
N ILE A 453 -46.39 25.83 8.94
CA ILE A 453 -46.79 26.45 10.21
C ILE A 453 -45.76 27.54 10.50
N SER A 454 -46.21 28.79 10.49
CA SER A 454 -45.43 29.97 10.88
C SER A 454 -45.29 30.00 12.40
N LEU A 455 -44.05 30.13 12.91
CA LEU A 455 -43.79 30.44 14.31
C LEU A 455 -43.22 31.85 14.40
N GLU A 456 -44.09 32.78 14.78
CA GLU A 456 -43.73 34.15 15.10
C GLU A 456 -43.89 34.35 16.60
N LYS A 457 -42.76 34.69 17.24
CA LYS A 457 -42.62 35.66 18.33
C LYS A 457 -43.46 35.42 19.61
N GLN A 458 -42.79 34.96 20.67
CA GLN A 458 -43.07 35.42 22.03
C GLN A 458 -41.83 35.25 22.94
N GLN A 459 -41.09 36.34 23.13
CA GLN A 459 -40.30 36.60 24.34
C GLN A 459 -41.24 37.24 25.37
N ALA A 460 -41.24 36.75 26.61
CA ALA A 460 -41.23 37.56 27.83
C ALA A 460 -41.23 36.66 29.09
N GLU A 461 -40.15 36.80 29.86
CA GLU A 461 -40.10 36.95 31.32
C GLU A 461 -40.96 36.05 32.23
N ALA A 462 -40.28 35.20 33.02
CA ALA A 462 -40.61 35.02 34.43
C ALA A 462 -39.38 34.55 35.22
N ARG A 463 -39.02 35.33 36.25
CA ARG A 463 -37.89 35.13 37.18
C ARG A 463 -38.48 35.09 38.59
N SER A 464 -38.37 33.97 39.31
CA SER A 464 -38.47 33.86 40.78
C SER A 464 -38.35 32.37 41.21
N THR A 465 -37.23 31.91 41.79
CA THR A 465 -36.82 31.83 43.22
C THR A 465 -37.16 30.51 43.96
N PHE A 466 -36.10 29.92 44.54
CA PHE A 466 -35.99 28.89 45.63
C PHE A 466 -35.99 27.39 45.27
N PRO A 467 -35.36 26.51 46.09
CA PRO A 467 -33.98 26.52 46.60
C PRO A 467 -33.22 25.18 46.29
N ASP A 468 -31.91 25.15 46.49
CA ASP A 468 -31.01 24.01 46.20
C ASP A 468 -31.34 22.72 46.99
N PRO A 469 -31.35 21.54 46.34
CA PRO A 469 -31.30 20.26 47.06
C PRO A 469 -29.86 19.78 47.25
N VAL A 470 -29.58 19.43 48.51
CA VAL A 470 -28.36 18.85 49.07
C VAL A 470 -27.82 17.68 48.25
N ILE A 471 -26.59 17.82 47.73
CA ILE A 471 -25.82 16.74 47.11
C ILE A 471 -25.18 15.88 48.21
N SER A 472 -25.74 14.69 48.44
CA SER A 472 -25.10 13.62 49.20
C SER A 472 -24.28 12.76 48.24
N ARG A 473 -22.96 12.68 48.43
CA ARG A 473 -22.03 11.84 47.66
C ARG A 473 -22.34 10.35 47.90
N PRO A 474 -22.53 9.52 46.86
CA PRO A 474 -22.54 8.07 47.03
C PRO A 474 -21.11 7.53 47.16
N THR A 475 -20.88 6.76 48.21
CA THR A 475 -19.69 5.96 48.50
C THR A 475 -19.44 4.93 47.37
N PRO A 476 -18.19 4.71 46.92
CA PRO A 476 -17.90 3.68 45.91
C PRO A 476 -18.06 2.26 46.48
N PRO A 477 -18.68 1.32 45.76
CA PRO A 477 -18.74 -0.08 46.18
C PRO A 477 -17.37 -0.76 46.04
N GLN A 478 -17.06 -1.59 47.03
CA GLN A 478 -15.82 -2.34 47.11
C GLN A 478 -15.70 -3.34 45.96
N THR A 479 -14.55 -3.30 45.27
CA THR A 479 -14.20 -4.26 44.22
C THR A 479 -13.84 -5.60 44.83
N ILE A 480 -14.67 -6.61 44.58
CA ILE A 480 -14.33 -8.01 44.76
C ILE A 480 -13.27 -8.39 43.72
N SER A 481 -12.16 -8.91 44.22
CA SER A 481 -11.05 -9.47 43.47
C SER A 481 -11.48 -10.75 42.74
N GLY A 482 -11.11 -10.89 41.47
CA GLY A 482 -11.10 -12.20 40.79
C GLY A 482 -11.75 -12.24 39.41
N ALA A 483 -11.02 -11.79 38.38
CA ALA A 483 -11.00 -12.38 37.04
C ALA A 483 -10.03 -11.56 36.16
N ARG A 484 -8.74 -11.89 36.19
CA ARG A 484 -7.80 -11.39 35.18
C ARG A 484 -8.10 -12.13 33.88
N SER A 485 -8.68 -11.41 32.92
CA SER A 485 -8.59 -11.77 31.50
C SER A 485 -7.10 -11.72 31.11
N THR A 486 -6.58 -12.84 30.61
CA THR A 486 -5.22 -12.96 30.05
C THR A 486 -5.15 -12.27 28.69
N VAL A 487 -5.23 -10.94 28.70
CA VAL A 487 -4.69 -10.13 27.61
C VAL A 487 -3.17 -10.09 27.80
N GLN A 488 -2.41 -10.43 26.76
CA GLN A 488 -0.95 -10.30 26.79
C GLN A 488 -0.57 -8.86 27.19
N ALA A 489 -0.06 -8.69 28.40
CA ALA A 489 0.55 -7.45 28.87
C ALA A 489 1.91 -7.29 28.18
N ASN A 490 1.90 -6.59 27.05
CA ASN A 490 3.07 -5.97 26.45
C ASN A 490 2.61 -4.61 25.95
N SER A 491 2.35 -3.68 26.87
CA SER A 491 1.95 -2.32 26.49
C SER A 491 3.08 -1.66 25.71
N PHE A 492 2.73 -0.79 24.75
CA PHE A 492 3.72 0.01 24.02
C PHE A 492 4.67 0.71 25.00
N ASP A 493 4.14 1.28 26.08
CA ASP A 493 4.95 1.89 27.13
C ASP A 493 5.95 0.93 27.76
N GLN A 494 5.64 -0.36 27.94
CA GLN A 494 6.62 -1.33 28.43
C GLN A 494 7.68 -1.68 27.37
N ARG A 495 7.31 -1.74 26.09
CA ARG A 495 8.26 -1.97 24.98
C ARG A 495 9.18 -0.77 24.75
N TRP A 496 8.71 0.42 25.11
CA TRP A 496 9.37 1.67 24.79
C TRP A 496 9.79 2.52 26.01
N SER A 497 9.58 2.04 27.23
CA SER A 497 9.90 2.75 28.47
C SER A 497 11.38 3.08 28.62
N SER A 498 12.26 2.22 28.10
CA SER A 498 13.70 2.45 28.08
C SER A 498 14.15 3.53 27.10
N PHE A 499 13.24 4.11 26.32
CA PHE A 499 13.54 5.12 25.29
C PHE A 499 12.78 6.45 25.49
N ARG A 500 12.01 6.58 26.57
CA ARG A 500 11.38 7.85 26.95
C ARG A 500 12.40 8.82 27.53
#